data_AF-A0A1Q3QLE7-F1
#
_entry.id   AF-A0A1Q3QLE7-F1
#
_cell.length_a   1.000
_cell.length_b   1.000
_cell.length_c   1.000
_cell.angle_alpha   90.00
_cell.angle_beta   90.00
_cell.angle_gamma   90.00
#
_symmetry.space_group_name_H-M   'P 1'
#
loop_
_entity.id
_entity.type
_entity.pdbx_description
1 polymer ?
#
loop_
_entity_poly.entity_id
_entity_poly.type
_entity_poly.pdbx_seq_one_letter_code
_entity_poly.pdbx_strand_id
1 'polypeptide(L)'
;MTPTIFSKSGIGTARAVAKARVTYQDAKGHCEQYAMEDHPNCDKEAKETLKEEAGKIYTATADCVRGKLTDANGENFIYAGLWPKTGNRFQDQYLAGKTRWRWGLGSDGDTGKIVGEDGPTNAFMVSATAEILCPNGVGPARKH
;
A
#
# COMPACT_ATOMS: atom_id res chain seq x y z
N MET A 1 -0.56 -11.69 1.94
CA MET A 1 -0.68 -11.88 0.48
C MET A 1 -0.47 -10.54 -0.24
N THR A 2 0.18 -10.53 -1.40
CA THR A 2 0.41 -9.31 -2.20
C THR A 2 -0.22 -9.49 -3.58
N PRO A 3 -1.29 -8.74 -3.95
CA PRO A 3 -1.93 -8.87 -5.25
C PRO A 3 -1.02 -8.45 -6.41
N THR A 4 -1.13 -9.15 -7.53
CA THR A 4 -0.43 -8.79 -8.77
C THR A 4 -1.08 -7.59 -9.46
N ILE A 5 -0.30 -6.54 -9.72
CA ILE A 5 -0.73 -5.39 -10.53
C ILE A 5 -0.78 -5.80 -12.00
N PHE A 6 -1.95 -5.66 -12.63
CA PHE A 6 -2.14 -6.00 -14.05
C PHE A 6 -2.39 -4.76 -14.93
N SER A 7 -2.65 -3.60 -14.33
CA SER A 7 -2.86 -2.35 -15.09
C SER A 7 -2.38 -1.14 -14.30
N LYS A 8 -1.76 -0.20 -15.00
CA LYS A 8 -1.35 1.11 -14.48
C LYS A 8 -1.71 2.19 -15.50
N SER A 9 -2.12 3.36 -15.03
CA SER A 9 -2.39 4.52 -15.89
C SER A 9 -2.14 5.82 -15.14
N GLY A 10 -1.66 6.85 -15.84
CA GLY A 10 -1.49 8.19 -15.24
C GLY A 10 -0.47 8.26 -14.10
N ILE A 11 0.44 7.29 -13.99
CA ILE A 11 1.48 7.23 -12.94
C ILE A 11 2.27 8.54 -12.90
N GLY A 12 2.49 9.07 -11.69
CA GLY A 12 3.17 10.34 -11.46
C GLY A 12 2.31 11.59 -11.72
N THR A 13 1.02 11.44 -12.04
CA THR A 13 0.13 12.57 -12.34
C THR A 13 -0.96 12.76 -11.28
N ALA A 14 -1.83 13.75 -11.48
CA ALA A 14 -3.01 13.97 -10.63
C ALA A 14 -4.10 12.87 -10.76
N ARG A 15 -3.93 11.92 -11.68
CA ARG A 15 -4.90 10.86 -12.00
C ARG A 15 -4.21 9.49 -12.09
N ALA A 16 -3.26 9.23 -11.19
CA ALA A 16 -2.56 7.96 -11.14
C ALA A 16 -3.50 6.85 -10.65
N VAL A 17 -3.46 5.70 -11.30
CA VAL A 17 -4.28 4.53 -10.98
C VAL A 17 -3.46 3.27 -11.18
N ALA A 18 -3.55 2.35 -10.23
CA ALA A 18 -3.05 0.99 -10.34
C ALA A 18 -4.18 0.02 -10.01
N LYS A 19 -4.33 -1.03 -10.82
CA LYS A 19 -5.29 -2.11 -10.60
C LYS A 19 -4.57 -3.42 -10.41
N ALA A 20 -4.98 -4.16 -9.40
CA ALA A 20 -4.42 -5.44 -9.04
C ALA A 20 -5.52 -6.48 -8.81
N ARG A 21 -5.13 -7.74 -8.90
CA ARG A 21 -5.99 -8.89 -8.57
C ARG A 21 -5.11 -9.97 -7.95
N VAL A 22 -5.71 -10.80 -7.12
CA VAL A 22 -5.03 -11.97 -6.57
C VAL A 22 -4.92 -13.02 -7.67
N THR A 23 -3.72 -13.56 -7.86
CA THR A 23 -3.47 -14.70 -8.74
C THR A 23 -3.29 -15.97 -7.92
N TYR A 24 -3.34 -17.13 -8.60
CA TYR A 24 -3.03 -18.40 -7.97
C TYR A 24 -1.65 -18.40 -7.30
N GLN A 25 -0.66 -17.82 -7.97
CA GLN A 25 0.71 -17.76 -7.46
C GLN A 25 0.81 -16.84 -6.23
N ASP A 26 0.04 -15.74 -6.19
CA ASP A 26 -0.01 -14.87 -5.02
C ASP A 26 -0.58 -15.61 -3.80
N ALA A 27 -1.67 -16.35 -4.00
CA ALA A 27 -2.34 -17.11 -2.94
C ALA A 27 -1.50 -18.30 -2.46
N LYS A 28 -0.94 -19.07 -3.41
CA LYS A 28 -0.07 -20.21 -3.11
C LYS A 28 1.22 -19.76 -2.41
N GLY A 29 1.90 -18.74 -2.94
CA GLY A 29 3.12 -18.21 -2.34
C GLY A 29 2.88 -17.62 -0.96
N HIS A 30 1.70 -17.05 -0.71
CA HIS A 30 1.31 -16.62 0.64
C HIS A 30 1.22 -17.81 1.60
N CYS A 31 0.53 -18.89 1.23
CA CYS A 31 0.48 -20.10 2.05
C CYS A 31 1.89 -20.67 2.29
N GLU A 32 2.71 -20.80 1.25
CA GLU A 32 4.08 -21.34 1.35
C GLU A 32 4.98 -20.52 2.27
N GLN A 33 4.84 -19.19 2.29
CA GLN A 33 5.62 -18.31 3.15
C GLN A 33 5.33 -18.53 4.65
N TYR A 34 4.09 -18.90 5.00
CA TYR A 34 3.64 -19.01 6.38
C TYR A 34 3.31 -20.44 6.82
N ALA A 35 3.44 -21.41 5.92
CA ALA A 35 3.32 -22.82 6.23
C ALA A 35 4.40 -23.23 7.25
N MET A 36 3.97 -23.66 8.44
CA MET A 36 4.86 -24.36 9.38
C MET A 36 5.09 -25.81 8.89
N GLU A 37 6.11 -26.48 9.43
CA GLU A 37 6.58 -27.81 8.99
C GLU A 37 5.47 -28.89 8.90
N ASP A 38 4.35 -28.73 9.62
CA ASP A 38 3.15 -29.57 9.54
C ASP A 38 2.18 -29.11 8.41
N HIS A 39 2.73 -29.02 7.20
CA HIS A 39 2.16 -28.63 5.90
C HIS A 39 0.61 -28.53 5.77
N PRO A 40 0.05 -27.31 5.60
CA PRO A 40 -1.24 -27.13 4.95
C PRO A 40 -1.15 -27.45 3.44
N ASN A 41 -2.22 -28.00 2.87
CA ASN A 41 -2.34 -28.22 1.43
C ASN A 41 -2.51 -26.87 0.70
N CYS A 42 -1.38 -26.20 0.41
CA CYS A 42 -1.38 -24.85 -0.18
C CYS A 42 -2.05 -24.78 -1.55
N ASP A 43 -2.10 -25.86 -2.32
CA ASP A 43 -2.86 -25.87 -3.59
C ASP A 43 -4.38 -25.84 -3.34
N LYS A 44 -4.86 -26.49 -2.27
CA LYS A 44 -6.26 -26.42 -1.86
C LYS A 44 -6.60 -25.02 -1.33
N GLU A 45 -5.78 -24.49 -0.43
CA GLU A 45 -5.98 -23.17 0.16
C GLU A 45 -5.94 -22.08 -0.92
N ALA A 46 -4.97 -22.11 -1.82
CA ALA A 46 -4.90 -21.16 -2.93
C ALA A 46 -6.15 -21.17 -3.81
N LYS A 47 -6.75 -22.35 -4.05
CA LYS A 47 -8.02 -22.46 -4.78
C LYS A 47 -9.20 -21.90 -4.00
N GLU A 48 -9.23 -22.06 -2.68
CA GLU A 48 -10.26 -21.49 -1.81
C GLU A 48 -10.14 -19.97 -1.75
N THR A 49 -8.93 -19.43 -1.53
CA THR A 49 -8.64 -17.99 -1.63
C THR A 49 -9.08 -17.43 -2.98
N LEU A 50 -8.77 -18.10 -4.09
CA LEU A 50 -9.19 -17.62 -5.42
C LEU A 50 -10.71 -17.60 -5.61
N LYS A 51 -11.48 -18.46 -4.93
CA LYS A 51 -12.95 -18.39 -4.97
C LYS A 51 -13.44 -17.15 -4.23
N GLU A 52 -12.86 -16.86 -3.07
CA GLU A 52 -13.19 -15.67 -2.28
C GLU A 52 -12.80 -14.38 -3.00
N GLU A 53 -11.71 -14.43 -3.79
CA GLU A 53 -11.17 -13.32 -4.57
C GLU A 53 -11.75 -13.21 -5.98
N ALA A 54 -12.64 -14.14 -6.36
CA ALA A 54 -13.17 -14.21 -7.71
C ALA A 54 -13.91 -12.91 -8.09
N GLY A 55 -13.42 -12.26 -9.15
CA GLY A 55 -13.99 -11.01 -9.66
C GLY A 55 -13.60 -9.74 -8.92
N LYS A 56 -12.84 -9.82 -7.80
CA LYS A 56 -12.36 -8.64 -7.09
C LYS A 56 -11.24 -7.94 -7.88
N ILE A 57 -11.34 -6.62 -7.98
CA ILE A 57 -10.31 -5.76 -8.55
C ILE A 57 -9.93 -4.72 -7.49
N TYR A 58 -8.72 -4.85 -6.97
CA TYR A 58 -8.14 -3.87 -6.07
C TYR A 58 -7.67 -2.67 -6.87
N THR A 59 -8.15 -1.49 -6.51
CA THR A 59 -7.80 -0.24 -7.21
C THR A 59 -7.19 0.72 -6.21
N ALA A 60 -5.95 1.14 -6.46
CA ALA A 60 -5.34 2.25 -5.75
C ALA A 60 -5.24 3.45 -6.69
N THR A 61 -5.47 4.66 -6.16
CA THR A 61 -5.42 5.91 -6.94
C THR A 61 -4.61 6.97 -6.22
N ALA A 62 -3.98 7.88 -6.97
CA ALA A 62 -3.30 9.02 -6.37
C ALA A 62 -3.46 10.29 -7.21
N ASP A 63 -3.54 11.41 -6.50
CA ASP A 63 -3.22 12.73 -7.03
C ASP A 63 -1.81 13.10 -6.55
N CYS A 64 -0.80 12.74 -7.36
CA CYS A 64 0.61 12.95 -7.00
C CYS A 64 0.94 14.45 -6.82
N VAL A 65 0.20 15.35 -7.47
CA VAL A 65 0.44 16.80 -7.40
C VAL A 65 -0.12 17.37 -6.11
N ARG A 66 -1.32 16.97 -5.71
CA ARG A 66 -1.96 17.45 -4.47
C ARG A 66 -1.62 16.64 -3.24
N GLY A 67 -0.89 15.53 -3.41
CA GLY A 67 -0.52 14.65 -2.31
C GLY A 67 -1.72 13.94 -1.70
N LYS A 68 -2.59 13.39 -2.54
CA LYS A 68 -3.70 12.53 -2.11
C LYS A 68 -3.48 11.12 -2.61
N LEU A 69 -3.85 10.14 -1.80
CA LEU A 69 -3.74 8.73 -2.11
C LEU A 69 -5.00 8.04 -1.61
N THR A 70 -5.53 7.12 -2.40
CA THR A 70 -6.52 6.14 -1.99
C THR A 70 -5.91 4.76 -2.20
N ASP A 71 -5.83 3.95 -1.16
CA ASP A 71 -5.22 2.62 -1.25
C ASP A 71 -6.18 1.58 -1.88
N ALA A 72 -5.74 0.33 -1.93
CA ALA A 72 -6.52 -0.79 -2.46
C ALA A 72 -7.78 -1.11 -1.64
N ASN A 73 -7.87 -0.69 -0.38
CA ASN A 73 -9.02 -0.88 0.51
C ASN A 73 -10.01 0.29 0.44
N GLY A 74 -9.69 1.36 -0.30
CA GLY A 74 -10.52 2.56 -0.40
C GLY A 74 -10.25 3.58 0.70
N GLU A 75 -9.21 3.38 1.51
CA GLU A 75 -8.81 4.31 2.55
C GLU A 75 -8.13 5.53 1.95
N ASN A 76 -8.44 6.72 2.47
CA ASN A 76 -7.90 7.98 1.95
C ASN A 76 -6.76 8.50 2.82
N PHE A 77 -5.74 9.04 2.15
CA PHE A 77 -4.53 9.55 2.78
C PHE A 77 -4.12 10.89 2.20
N ILE A 78 -3.56 11.72 3.06
CA ILE A 78 -3.01 13.02 2.69
C ILE A 78 -1.52 13.03 3.03
N TYR A 79 -0.70 13.49 2.08
CA TYR A 79 0.73 13.56 2.23
C TYR A 79 1.11 14.52 3.38
N ALA A 80 2.00 14.06 4.25
CA ALA A 80 2.41 14.74 5.48
C ALA A 80 3.94 14.91 5.57
N GLY A 81 4.63 14.92 4.43
CA GLY A 81 6.07 15.04 4.32
C GLY A 81 6.78 13.69 4.27
N LEU A 82 8.06 13.69 4.64
CA LEU A 82 8.84 12.46 4.76
C LEU A 82 8.97 12.06 6.23
N TRP A 83 9.10 10.77 6.46
CA TRP A 83 9.44 10.24 7.78
C TRP A 83 10.85 10.70 8.17
N PRO A 84 11.00 11.38 9.33
CA PRO A 84 12.31 11.77 9.83
C PRO A 84 13.08 10.54 10.31
N LYS A 85 14.39 10.68 10.43
CA LYS A 85 15.22 9.74 11.17
C LYS A 85 14.98 9.97 12.67
N THR A 86 14.57 8.95 13.41
CA THR A 86 14.24 9.05 14.85
C THR A 86 15.33 8.47 15.75
N GLY A 87 16.28 7.71 15.20
CA GLY A 87 17.29 6.97 15.97
C GLY A 87 16.77 5.61 16.47
N ASN A 88 15.47 5.33 16.32
CA ASN A 88 14.94 3.99 16.49
C ASN A 88 15.30 3.16 15.25
N ARG A 89 16.23 2.20 15.40
CA ARG A 89 16.73 1.39 14.29
C ARG A 89 15.62 0.67 13.51
N PHE A 90 14.61 0.15 14.21
CA PHE A 90 13.50 -0.55 13.57
C PHE A 90 12.67 0.43 12.73
N GLN A 91 12.26 1.56 13.30
CA GLN A 91 11.49 2.55 12.57
C GLN A 91 12.27 3.15 11.40
N ASP A 92 13.56 3.49 11.61
CA ASP A 92 14.43 4.09 10.61
C ASP A 92 14.66 3.14 9.42
N GLN A 93 14.83 1.85 9.66
CA GLN A 93 15.04 0.85 8.61
C GLN A 93 13.86 0.77 7.63
N TYR A 94 12.62 0.88 8.14
CA TYR A 94 11.44 0.73 7.30
C TYR A 94 10.92 2.06 6.76
N LEU A 95 11.09 3.17 7.48
CA LEU A 95 10.39 4.41 7.19
C LEU A 95 11.29 5.60 6.90
N ALA A 96 12.54 5.67 7.37
CA ALA A 96 13.33 6.90 7.20
C ALA A 96 13.43 7.32 5.72
N GLY A 97 13.06 8.57 5.42
CA GLY A 97 13.04 9.11 4.05
C GLY A 97 11.87 8.66 3.18
N LYS A 98 11.03 7.73 3.64
CA LYS A 98 9.78 7.34 2.97
C LYS A 98 8.71 8.40 3.13
N THR A 99 7.71 8.35 2.26
CA THR A 99 6.55 9.24 2.34
C THR A 99 5.75 8.98 3.62
N ARG A 100 5.43 10.05 4.34
CA ARG A 100 4.62 10.05 5.55
C ARG A 100 3.23 10.53 5.20
N TRP A 101 2.22 9.88 5.78
CA TRP A 101 0.82 10.11 5.44
C TRP A 101 0.00 10.31 6.70
N ARG A 102 -1.04 11.14 6.59
CA ARG A 102 -2.12 11.20 7.56
C ARG A 102 -3.36 10.57 6.98
N TRP A 103 -4.19 9.98 7.84
CA TRP A 103 -5.53 9.58 7.47
C TRP A 103 -6.31 10.81 6.97
N GLY A 104 -6.90 10.68 5.78
CA GLY A 104 -7.85 11.65 5.24
C GLY A 104 -9.22 11.50 5.88
N LEU A 105 -10.24 12.06 5.24
CA LEU A 105 -11.63 11.72 5.55
C LEU A 105 -11.87 10.26 5.11
N GLY A 106 -11.71 9.33 6.06
CA GLY A 106 -12.05 7.92 5.91
C GLY A 106 -13.42 7.59 6.53
N SER A 107 -13.93 6.40 6.25
CA SER A 107 -15.20 5.86 6.78
C SER A 107 -15.23 5.72 8.31
N ASP A 108 -14.06 5.68 8.94
CA ASP A 108 -13.90 5.25 10.34
C ASP A 108 -13.66 6.43 11.30
N GLY A 109 -13.71 7.67 10.80
CA GLY A 109 -13.65 8.90 11.61
C GLY A 109 -12.25 9.29 12.12
N ASP A 110 -11.23 8.47 11.92
CA ASP A 110 -9.84 8.72 12.33
C ASP A 110 -9.13 9.75 11.44
N THR A 111 -9.64 10.97 11.37
CA THR A 111 -9.07 12.02 10.51
C THR A 111 -7.81 12.65 11.12
N GLY A 112 -6.79 12.88 10.31
CA GLY A 112 -5.66 13.75 10.65
C GLY A 112 -4.52 13.11 11.45
N LYS A 113 -4.70 11.91 12.02
CA LYS A 113 -3.61 11.16 12.67
C LYS A 113 -2.58 10.67 11.65
N ILE A 114 -1.32 10.59 12.06
CA ILE A 114 -0.25 10.02 11.23
C ILE A 114 -0.43 8.50 11.16
N VAL A 115 -0.40 7.95 9.95
CA VAL A 115 -0.45 6.51 9.75
C VAL A 115 0.83 5.89 10.29
N GLY A 116 0.71 4.87 11.15
CA GLY A 116 1.85 4.11 11.68
C GLY A 116 2.67 4.79 12.77
N GLU A 117 2.06 5.74 13.50
CA GLU A 117 2.62 6.31 14.73
C GLU A 117 2.86 5.22 15.80
N ASP A 118 1.94 4.24 15.91
CA ASP A 118 2.05 3.11 16.84
C ASP A 118 2.77 1.87 16.26
N GLY A 119 3.17 1.91 14.98
CA GLY A 119 3.83 0.78 14.32
C GLY A 119 4.10 0.98 12.83
N PRO A 120 5.28 0.57 12.30
CA PRO A 120 5.70 1.00 10.98
C PRO A 120 5.04 0.28 9.81
N THR A 121 4.38 -0.86 10.03
CA THR A 121 3.85 -1.72 8.94
C THR A 121 2.82 -0.98 8.08
N ASN A 122 1.84 -0.32 8.69
CA ASN A 122 0.80 0.40 7.93
C ASN A 122 1.41 1.59 7.19
N ALA A 123 2.31 2.35 7.84
CA ALA A 123 3.02 3.44 7.19
C ALA A 123 3.85 2.97 5.99
N PHE A 124 4.50 1.81 6.11
CA PHE A 124 5.28 1.21 5.04
C PHE A 124 4.39 0.84 3.85
N MET A 125 3.24 0.19 4.08
CA MET A 125 2.32 -0.20 3.01
C MET A 125 1.75 1.00 2.24
N VAL A 126 1.39 2.07 2.96
CA VAL A 126 0.90 3.31 2.34
C VAL A 126 2.02 3.97 1.52
N SER A 127 3.26 4.03 2.04
CA SER A 127 4.38 4.57 1.27
C SER A 127 4.73 3.72 0.04
N ALA A 128 4.70 2.39 0.15
CA ALA A 128 4.97 1.51 -0.98
C ALA A 128 3.91 1.70 -2.10
N THR A 129 2.64 1.87 -1.71
CA THR A 129 1.56 2.18 -2.66
C THR A 129 1.80 3.53 -3.36
N ALA A 130 2.24 4.54 -2.59
CA ALA A 130 2.61 5.83 -3.16
C ALA A 130 3.82 5.76 -4.10
N GLU A 131 4.85 4.97 -3.79
CA GLU A 131 6.02 4.77 -4.65
C GLU A 131 5.63 4.14 -6.00
N ILE A 132 4.63 3.24 -6.00
CA ILE A 132 4.07 2.64 -7.22
C ILE A 132 3.33 3.68 -8.08
N LEU A 133 2.52 4.54 -7.44
CA LEU A 133 1.63 5.49 -8.14
C LEU A 133 2.33 6.81 -8.49
N CYS A 134 3.31 7.22 -7.70
CA CYS A 134 4.00 8.50 -7.75
C CYS A 134 5.54 8.31 -7.66
N PRO A 135 6.16 7.62 -8.63
CA PRO A 135 7.60 7.28 -8.58
C PRO A 135 8.52 8.51 -8.62
N ASN A 136 8.01 9.66 -9.08
CA ASN A 136 8.74 10.93 -9.10
C ASN A 136 8.48 11.79 -7.84
N GLY A 137 7.85 11.21 -6.83
CA GLY A 137 7.50 11.90 -5.58
C GLY A 137 6.08 12.44 -5.54
N VAL A 138 5.73 12.96 -4.35
CA VAL A 138 4.38 13.40 -3.99
C VAL A 138 4.42 14.85 -3.50
N GLY A 139 3.45 15.65 -3.93
CA GLY A 139 3.24 17.04 -3.54
C GLY A 139 3.56 18.02 -4.68
N PRO A 140 3.28 19.32 -4.47
CA PRO A 140 3.71 20.34 -5.41
C PRO A 140 5.22 20.24 -5.58
N ALA A 141 5.70 20.25 -6.83
CA ALA A 141 7.12 20.26 -7.14
C ALA A 141 7.81 21.26 -6.22
N ARG A 142 8.83 20.80 -5.47
CA ARG A 142 9.64 21.68 -4.62
C ARG A 142 10.09 22.84 -5.50
N LYS A 143 9.61 24.05 -5.22
CA LYS A 143 10.25 25.25 -5.74
C LYS A 143 11.65 25.24 -5.14
N HIS A 144 12.65 24.91 -5.96
CA HIS A 144 14.05 25.17 -5.68
C HIS A 144 14.29 26.69 -5.71
#